data_AF-Q4SRQ9-F1
#
_entry.id   AF-Q4SRQ9-F1
#
_cell.length_a   1.000
_cell.length_b   1.000
_cell.length_c   1.000
_cell.angle_alpha   90.00
_cell.angle_beta   90.00
_cell.angle_gamma   90.00
#
_symmetry.space_group_name_H-M   'P 1'
#
loop_
_entity.id
_entity.type
_entity.pdbx_description
1 polymer ?
#
loop_
_entity_poly.entity_id
_entity_poly.type
_entity_poly.pdbx_seq_one_letter_code
_entity_poly.pdbx_strand_id
1 'polypeptide(L)'
;QWLRKQAAARHVTADAAELQELQESQRNPDWLKDKADGCFRRGDHLGALSAYSLAIRLHPRVPALYSNRAACHLKLKNLHKAVEDASQQALDLLTPPVEANAAARARAHVRRGSALCQLQLYAEGLSTCTRLQPWWLTNAADGLHSSSRPQTSQMFFLGLEHLPSGVGSLQMRKPSEVPALYSNRAACHLKLKNLHKAVEDASQQALDLLTPPVEANAAARARAHVRRGSALCQLQLYAEGLSTCTRLQPCVHPLT
;
A
#
# COMPACT_ATOMS: atom_id res chain seq x y z
N GLN A 1 -23.85 24.14 -3.71
CA GLN A 1 -23.17 23.61 -4.92
C GLN A 1 -22.48 24.71 -5.75
N TRP A 2 -23.10 25.89 -5.93
CA TRP A 2 -22.52 27.02 -6.66
C TRP A 2 -21.16 27.50 -6.13
N LEU A 3 -21.02 27.75 -4.81
CA LEU A 3 -19.75 28.17 -4.19
C LEU A 3 -18.60 27.17 -4.42
N ARG A 4 -18.89 25.86 -4.43
CA ARG A 4 -17.88 24.83 -4.72
C ARG A 4 -17.43 24.88 -6.17
N LYS A 5 -18.35 25.09 -7.12
CA LYS A 5 -18.04 25.27 -8.54
C LYS A 5 -17.21 26.54 -8.78
N GLN A 6 -17.55 27.63 -8.10
CA GLN A 6 -16.82 28.89 -8.19
C GLN A 6 -15.41 28.80 -7.59
N ALA A 7 -15.27 28.14 -6.44
CA ALA A 7 -13.95 27.88 -5.83
C ALA A 7 -13.09 26.97 -6.72
N ALA A 8 -13.67 25.91 -7.29
CA ALA A 8 -12.97 25.04 -8.24
C ALA A 8 -12.51 25.81 -9.49
N ALA A 9 -13.36 26.67 -10.06
CA ALA A 9 -13.01 27.51 -11.19
C ALA A 9 -11.87 28.48 -10.87
N ARG A 10 -11.89 29.13 -9.69
CA ARG A 10 -10.82 30.01 -9.22
C ARG A 10 -9.49 29.28 -9.03
N HIS A 11 -9.54 28.06 -8.51
CA HIS A 11 -8.35 27.22 -8.40
C HIS A 11 -7.79 26.90 -9.79
N VAL A 12 -8.62 26.43 -10.72
CA VAL A 12 -8.19 26.15 -12.11
C VAL A 12 -7.57 27.37 -12.79
N THR A 13 -8.13 28.57 -12.58
CA THR A 13 -7.55 29.80 -13.15
C THR A 13 -6.24 30.20 -12.51
N ALA A 14 -6.12 30.09 -11.18
CA ALA A 14 -4.88 30.41 -10.46
C ALA A 14 -3.75 29.45 -10.84
N ASP A 15 -4.10 28.18 -10.94
CA ASP A 15 -3.23 27.11 -11.35
C ASP A 15 -2.75 27.25 -12.82
N ALA A 16 -3.62 27.72 -13.72
CA ALA A 16 -3.28 28.00 -15.12
C ALA A 16 -2.35 29.21 -15.26
N ALA A 17 -2.56 30.25 -14.44
CA ALA A 17 -1.64 31.38 -14.32
C ALA A 17 -0.27 30.93 -13.80
N GLU A 18 -0.25 30.09 -12.75
CA GLU A 18 0.99 29.52 -12.20
C GLU A 18 1.75 28.69 -13.26
N LEU A 19 1.05 27.90 -14.09
CA LEU A 19 1.67 27.19 -15.23
C LEU A 19 2.25 28.14 -16.29
N GLN A 20 1.62 29.28 -16.53
CA GLN A 20 2.12 30.29 -17.48
C GLN A 20 3.36 31.00 -16.96
N GLU A 21 3.46 31.24 -15.66
CA GLU A 21 4.61 31.89 -15.01
C GLU A 21 5.83 30.96 -14.87
N LEU A 22 5.65 29.64 -14.96
CA LEU A 22 6.76 28.69 -14.98
C LEU A 22 7.65 28.90 -16.22
N GLN A 23 8.97 28.90 -16.01
CA GLN A 23 9.93 28.88 -17.10
C GLN A 23 9.73 27.64 -17.97
N GLU A 24 10.12 27.73 -19.24
CA GLU A 24 9.94 26.66 -20.23
C GLU A 24 10.61 25.34 -19.81
N SER A 25 11.76 25.43 -19.13
CA SER A 25 12.45 24.29 -18.50
C SER A 25 11.67 23.65 -17.34
N GLN A 26 10.85 24.43 -16.65
CA GLN A 26 10.05 24.01 -15.48
C GLN A 26 8.67 23.47 -15.87
N ARG A 27 8.27 23.60 -17.14
CA ARG A 27 7.05 23.00 -17.70
C ARG A 27 7.21 21.53 -18.07
N ASN A 28 8.36 20.92 -17.77
CA ASN A 28 8.53 19.48 -17.90
C ASN A 28 7.83 18.75 -16.74
N PRO A 29 6.94 17.77 -16.99
CA PRO A 29 6.29 16.97 -15.93
C PRO A 29 7.28 16.28 -15.00
N ASP A 30 8.42 15.81 -15.52
CA ASP A 30 9.43 15.13 -14.72
C ASP A 30 10.07 16.10 -13.74
N TRP A 31 10.32 17.35 -14.16
CA TRP A 31 10.83 18.39 -13.28
C TRP A 31 9.84 18.73 -12.15
N LEU A 32 8.55 18.87 -12.48
CA LEU A 32 7.51 19.14 -11.47
C LEU A 32 7.33 17.98 -10.50
N LYS A 33 7.44 16.74 -10.99
CA LYS A 33 7.44 15.54 -10.15
C LYS A 33 8.63 15.53 -9.20
N ASP A 34 9.84 15.78 -9.71
CA ASP A 34 11.05 15.80 -8.88
C ASP A 34 11.02 16.94 -7.85
N LYS A 35 10.50 18.11 -8.22
CA LYS A 35 10.22 19.21 -7.29
C LYS A 35 9.24 18.78 -6.20
N ALA A 36 8.13 18.13 -6.58
CA ALA A 36 7.12 17.66 -5.65
C ALA A 36 7.69 16.59 -4.69
N ASP A 37 8.51 15.67 -5.18
CA ASP A 37 9.22 14.67 -4.38
C ASP A 37 10.25 15.32 -3.44
N GLY A 38 10.92 16.38 -3.88
CA GLY A 38 11.78 17.21 -3.03
C GLY A 38 10.99 17.87 -1.89
N CYS A 39 9.85 18.49 -2.19
CA CYS A 39 8.98 19.08 -1.16
C CYS A 39 8.44 18.01 -0.20
N PHE A 40 8.02 16.85 -0.71
CA PHE A 40 7.51 15.75 0.11
C PHE A 40 8.58 15.24 1.09
N ARG A 41 9.83 15.07 0.63
CA ARG A 41 10.95 14.65 1.49
C ARG A 41 11.29 15.69 2.56
N ARG A 42 11.13 16.99 2.26
CA ARG A 42 11.30 18.08 3.24
C ARG A 42 10.15 18.23 4.23
N GLY A 43 9.06 17.47 4.06
CA GLY A 43 7.86 17.57 4.90
C GLY A 43 6.89 18.68 4.49
N ASP A 44 7.19 19.44 3.44
CA ASP A 44 6.27 20.42 2.86
C ASP A 44 5.23 19.70 1.97
N HIS A 45 4.20 19.18 2.63
CA HIS A 45 3.15 18.41 1.98
C HIS A 45 2.18 19.30 1.18
N LEU A 46 2.04 20.59 1.52
CA LEU A 46 1.19 21.53 0.78
C LEU A 46 1.86 21.95 -0.53
N GLY A 47 3.15 22.31 -0.48
CA GLY A 47 3.93 22.60 -1.69
C GLY A 47 4.04 21.40 -2.62
N ALA A 48 4.23 20.19 -2.05
CA ALA A 48 4.21 18.95 -2.84
C ALA A 48 2.87 18.73 -3.54
N LEU A 49 1.74 18.99 -2.85
CA LEU A 49 0.40 18.84 -3.42
C LEU A 49 0.15 19.82 -4.58
N SER A 50 0.58 21.09 -4.46
CA SER A 50 0.48 22.05 -5.57
C SER A 50 1.30 21.58 -6.78
N ALA A 51 2.58 21.24 -6.58
CA ALA A 51 3.45 20.77 -7.65
C ALA A 51 2.93 19.49 -8.33
N TYR A 52 2.39 18.54 -7.55
CA TYR A 52 1.73 17.36 -8.11
C TYR A 52 0.48 17.70 -8.92
N SER A 53 -0.31 18.67 -8.47
CA SER A 53 -1.53 19.08 -9.17
C SER A 53 -1.21 19.78 -10.49
N LEU A 54 -0.14 20.58 -10.54
CA LEU A 54 0.39 21.15 -11.78
C LEU A 54 0.90 20.05 -12.72
N ALA A 55 1.70 19.10 -12.21
CA ALA A 55 2.22 17.99 -13.01
C ALA A 55 1.09 17.14 -13.63
N ILE A 56 0.02 16.89 -12.86
CA ILE A 56 -1.17 16.15 -13.31
C ILE A 56 -1.91 16.89 -14.42
N ARG A 57 -2.00 18.23 -14.37
CA ARG A 57 -2.64 19.00 -15.45
C ARG A 57 -1.88 18.90 -16.76
N LEU A 58 -0.55 18.85 -16.71
CA LEU A 58 0.27 18.65 -17.90
C LEU A 58 0.17 17.21 -18.42
N HIS A 59 0.24 16.23 -17.52
CA HIS A 59 0.19 14.80 -17.86
C HIS A 59 -0.80 14.02 -16.99
N PRO A 60 -2.10 14.01 -17.35
CA PRO A 60 -3.13 13.32 -16.56
C PRO A 60 -3.12 11.81 -16.71
N ARG A 61 -2.21 11.24 -17.51
CA ARG A 61 -2.13 9.79 -17.79
C ARG A 61 -1.04 9.07 -17.01
N VAL A 62 -0.43 9.72 -16.02
CA VAL A 62 0.66 9.14 -15.22
C VAL A 62 0.16 8.69 -13.84
N PRO A 63 -0.01 7.37 -13.58
CA PRO A 63 -0.56 6.88 -12.32
C PRO A 63 0.30 7.23 -11.09
N ALA A 64 1.60 7.38 -11.29
CA ALA A 64 2.54 7.70 -10.21
C ALA A 64 2.25 9.07 -9.57
N LEU A 65 1.83 10.06 -10.36
CA LEU A 65 1.52 11.41 -9.87
C LEU A 65 0.30 11.38 -8.94
N TYR A 66 -0.78 10.72 -9.34
CA TYR A 66 -1.96 10.55 -8.50
C TYR A 66 -1.67 9.76 -7.24
N SER A 67 -0.90 8.69 -7.36
CA SER A 67 -0.51 7.89 -6.21
C SER A 67 0.28 8.75 -5.21
N ASN A 68 1.25 9.55 -5.66
CA ASN A 68 2.06 10.37 -4.77
C ASN A 68 1.28 11.57 -4.20
N ARG A 69 0.36 12.16 -4.96
CA ARG A 69 -0.60 13.15 -4.44
C ARG A 69 -1.48 12.55 -3.36
N ALA A 70 -1.95 11.30 -3.51
CA ALA A 70 -2.67 10.59 -2.47
C ALA A 70 -1.84 10.41 -1.18
N ALA A 71 -0.52 10.20 -1.29
CA ALA A 71 0.37 10.17 -0.12
C ALA A 71 0.45 11.54 0.59
N CYS A 72 0.49 12.64 -0.18
CA CYS A 72 0.43 13.99 0.38
C CYS A 72 -0.90 14.22 1.12
N HIS A 73 -2.02 13.82 0.50
CA HIS A 73 -3.34 13.90 1.12
C HIS A 73 -3.45 13.08 2.41
N LEU A 74 -2.86 11.87 2.46
CA LEU A 74 -2.78 11.07 3.68
C LEU A 74 -2.04 11.80 4.81
N LYS A 75 -0.92 12.45 4.50
CA LYS A 75 -0.15 13.21 5.49
C LYS A 75 -0.89 14.45 5.99
N LEU A 76 -1.63 15.10 5.10
CA LEU A 76 -2.49 16.26 5.41
C LEU A 76 -3.85 15.89 6.01
N LYS A 77 -4.13 14.60 6.24
CA LYS A 77 -5.45 14.10 6.71
C LYS A 77 -6.64 14.46 5.79
N ASN A 78 -6.37 14.73 4.51
CA ASN A 78 -7.38 14.91 3.49
C ASN A 78 -7.86 13.56 2.94
N LEU A 79 -8.45 12.75 3.81
CA LEU A 79 -8.63 11.31 3.58
C LEU A 79 -9.55 10.99 2.41
N HIS A 80 -10.64 11.74 2.23
CA HIS A 80 -11.56 11.52 1.10
C HIS A 80 -10.87 11.74 -0.25
N LYS A 81 -10.07 12.82 -0.37
CA LYS A 81 -9.28 13.09 -1.58
C LYS A 81 -8.20 12.02 -1.80
N ALA A 82 -7.60 11.50 -0.73
CA ALA A 82 -6.65 10.40 -0.84
C ALA A 82 -7.29 9.11 -1.38
N VAL A 83 -8.52 8.80 -0.98
CA VAL A 83 -9.28 7.67 -1.53
C VAL A 83 -9.58 7.90 -3.01
N GLU A 84 -10.10 9.08 -3.37
CA GLU A 84 -10.46 9.46 -4.73
C GLU A 84 -9.26 9.37 -5.70
N ASP A 85 -8.14 9.98 -5.34
CA ASP A 85 -6.89 9.92 -6.11
C ASP A 85 -6.38 8.48 -6.27
N ALA A 86 -6.43 7.69 -5.21
CA ALA A 86 -5.96 6.32 -5.23
C ALA A 86 -6.89 5.39 -6.03
N SER A 87 -8.21 5.64 -6.05
CA SER A 87 -9.16 4.82 -6.81
C SER A 87 -9.36 5.32 -8.24
N GLN A 88 -9.98 6.49 -8.41
CA GLN A 88 -10.46 6.96 -9.71
C GLN A 88 -9.32 7.39 -10.63
N GLN A 89 -8.22 7.88 -10.05
CA GLN A 89 -7.17 8.48 -10.88
C GLN A 89 -5.94 7.56 -11.00
N ALA A 90 -5.59 6.79 -9.97
CA ALA A 90 -4.48 5.87 -10.03
C ALA A 90 -4.88 4.46 -10.52
N LEU A 91 -5.87 3.80 -9.90
CA LEU A 91 -6.20 2.40 -10.22
C LEU A 91 -6.87 2.26 -11.60
N ASP A 92 -7.73 3.20 -11.98
CA ASP A 92 -8.40 3.16 -13.29
C ASP A 92 -7.38 3.23 -14.44
N LEU A 93 -6.34 4.06 -14.31
CA LEU A 93 -5.23 4.14 -15.27
C LEU A 93 -4.31 2.91 -15.29
N LEU A 94 -4.37 2.07 -14.24
CA LEU A 94 -3.59 0.84 -14.12
C LEU A 94 -4.38 -0.40 -14.55
N THR A 95 -5.48 -0.20 -15.29
CA THR A 95 -6.31 -1.25 -15.86
C THR A 95 -6.03 -1.37 -17.37
N PRO A 96 -5.75 -2.55 -17.93
CA PRO A 96 -5.80 -3.88 -17.30
C PRO A 96 -4.62 -4.18 -16.36
N PRO A 97 -4.80 -5.14 -15.42
CA PRO A 97 -3.75 -5.56 -14.51
C PRO A 97 -2.63 -6.31 -15.26
N VAL A 98 -1.40 -5.79 -15.21
CA VAL A 98 -0.20 -6.40 -15.84
C VAL A 98 0.92 -6.51 -14.79
N GLU A 99 1.90 -7.38 -15.00
CA GLU A 99 3.06 -7.50 -14.10
C GLU A 99 3.85 -6.20 -13.98
N ALA A 100 4.09 -5.51 -15.11
CA ALA A 100 4.80 -4.24 -15.14
C ALA A 100 4.15 -3.15 -14.26
N ASN A 101 2.83 -3.20 -14.08
CA ASN A 101 2.07 -2.22 -13.29
C ASN A 101 1.71 -2.71 -11.88
N ALA A 102 2.14 -3.92 -11.50
CA ALA A 102 1.78 -4.55 -10.24
C ALA A 102 2.22 -3.75 -9.00
N ALA A 103 3.46 -3.23 -9.00
CA ALA A 103 3.97 -2.43 -7.89
C ALA A 103 3.20 -1.10 -7.74
N ALA A 104 2.83 -0.47 -8.85
CA ALA A 104 2.03 0.75 -8.84
C ALA A 104 0.60 0.50 -8.32
N ARG A 105 -0.01 -0.64 -8.70
CA ARG A 105 -1.30 -1.08 -8.16
C ARG A 105 -1.20 -1.35 -6.67
N ALA A 106 -0.18 -2.08 -6.21
CA ALA A 106 0.06 -2.35 -4.80
C ALA A 106 0.15 -1.04 -3.99
N ARG A 107 0.94 -0.06 -4.47
CA ARG A 107 1.00 1.28 -3.86
C ARG A 107 -0.37 1.96 -3.76
N ALA A 108 -1.15 1.95 -4.84
CA ALA A 108 -2.47 2.58 -4.86
C ALA A 108 -3.44 1.89 -3.87
N HIS A 109 -3.47 0.55 -3.84
CA HIS A 109 -4.26 -0.22 -2.87
C HIS A 109 -3.83 0.05 -1.42
N VAL A 110 -2.52 0.14 -1.14
CA VAL A 110 -2.01 0.46 0.21
C VAL A 110 -2.43 1.87 0.64
N ARG A 111 -2.29 2.86 -0.25
CA ARG A 111 -2.66 4.26 0.02
C ARG A 111 -4.17 4.40 0.24
N ARG A 112 -4.99 3.76 -0.61
CA ARG A 112 -6.45 3.69 -0.45
C ARG A 112 -6.84 2.99 0.84
N GLY A 113 -6.27 1.82 1.12
CA GLY A 113 -6.55 1.05 2.34
C GLY A 113 -6.19 1.84 3.60
N SER A 114 -5.04 2.52 3.61
CA SER A 114 -4.65 3.40 4.72
C SER A 114 -5.64 4.55 4.93
N ALA A 115 -6.12 5.19 3.86
CA ALA A 115 -7.11 6.26 3.95
C ALA A 115 -8.45 5.75 4.51
N LEU A 116 -8.92 4.59 4.01
CA LEU A 116 -10.16 3.96 4.47
C LEU A 116 -10.09 3.51 5.92
N CYS A 117 -8.96 2.95 6.36
CA CYS A 117 -8.74 2.62 7.78
C CYS A 117 -8.82 3.87 8.67
N GLN A 118 -8.26 5.00 8.23
CA GLN A 118 -8.33 6.26 8.98
C GLN A 118 -9.73 6.88 8.95
N LEU A 119 -10.49 6.68 7.87
CA LEU A 119 -11.91 7.05 7.76
C LEU A 119 -12.85 6.09 8.50
N GLN A 120 -12.33 5.02 9.11
CA GLN A 120 -13.11 3.98 9.78
C GLN A 120 -14.04 3.17 8.84
N LEU A 121 -13.81 3.24 7.53
CA LEU A 121 -14.53 2.46 6.52
C LEU A 121 -13.87 1.08 6.34
N TYR A 122 -13.89 0.28 7.41
CA TYR A 122 -13.09 -0.95 7.49
C TYR A 122 -13.52 -2.04 6.50
N ALA A 123 -14.81 -2.15 6.19
CA ALA A 123 -15.32 -3.11 5.21
C ALA A 123 -14.78 -2.83 3.80
N GLU A 124 -14.81 -1.56 3.38
CA GLU A 124 -14.23 -1.13 2.10
C GLU A 124 -12.71 -1.26 2.10
N GLY A 125 -12.06 -0.92 3.22
CA GLY A 125 -10.62 -1.09 3.40
C GLY A 125 -10.19 -2.54 3.26
N LEU A 126 -10.95 -3.47 3.86
CA LEU A 126 -10.75 -4.91 3.73
C LEU A 126 -10.91 -5.35 2.28
N SER A 127 -12.01 -4.97 1.63
CA SER A 127 -12.25 -5.25 0.21
C SER A 127 -11.15 -4.73 -0.70
N THR A 128 -10.57 -3.57 -0.38
CA THR A 128 -9.47 -2.97 -1.15
C THR A 128 -8.18 -3.79 -1.00
N CYS A 129 -7.89 -4.26 0.21
CA CYS A 129 -6.71 -5.07 0.49
C CYS A 129 -6.83 -6.49 -0.07
N THR A 130 -8.04 -7.05 -0.16
CA THR A 130 -8.27 -8.39 -0.73
C THR A 130 -8.37 -8.37 -2.25
N ARG A 131 -8.82 -7.27 -2.85
CA ARG A 131 -8.91 -7.10 -4.32
C ARG A 131 -7.57 -7.03 -5.03
N LEU A 132 -6.50 -6.72 -4.30
CA LEU A 132 -5.18 -6.90 -4.86
C LEU A 132 -4.97 -8.41 -5.03
N GLN A 133 -5.35 -8.95 -6.20
CA GLN A 133 -5.02 -10.31 -6.62
C GLN A 133 -3.53 -10.49 -6.37
N PRO A 134 -3.14 -11.34 -5.41
CA PRO A 134 -1.74 -11.60 -5.22
C PRO A 134 -1.29 -12.50 -6.36
N TRP A 135 -0.87 -11.89 -7.47
CA TRP A 135 -0.27 -12.58 -8.60
C TRP A 135 0.99 -13.37 -8.18
N TRP A 136 1.65 -12.95 -7.09
CA TRP A 136 2.75 -13.71 -6.47
C TRP A 136 2.30 -14.94 -5.67
N LEU A 137 1.02 -15.06 -5.29
CA LEU A 137 0.47 -16.27 -4.68
C LEU A 137 -0.04 -17.23 -5.76
N THR A 138 -0.50 -16.72 -6.89
CA THR A 138 -1.06 -17.57 -7.96
C THR A 138 0.00 -18.11 -8.91
N ASN A 139 1.08 -17.39 -9.24
CA ASN A 139 2.10 -17.89 -10.17
C ASN A 139 3.03 -18.99 -9.61
N ALA A 140 2.97 -19.28 -8.30
CA ALA A 140 3.56 -20.52 -7.77
C ALA A 140 2.70 -21.76 -8.08
N ALA A 141 1.40 -21.59 -8.34
CA ALA A 141 0.45 -22.65 -8.68
C ALA A 141 0.06 -22.66 -10.16
N ASP A 142 0.07 -21.52 -10.84
CA ASP A 142 -0.40 -21.36 -12.22
C ASP A 142 0.66 -21.69 -13.28
N GLY A 143 1.91 -21.93 -12.88
CA GLY A 143 2.89 -22.62 -13.73
C GLY A 143 2.47 -24.05 -14.12
N LEU A 144 1.42 -24.59 -13.50
CA LEU A 144 0.77 -25.86 -13.83
C LEU A 144 -0.67 -25.73 -14.37
N HIS A 145 -1.24 -24.52 -14.48
CA HIS A 145 -2.67 -24.33 -14.84
C HIS A 145 -2.92 -23.96 -16.31
N SER A 146 -1.99 -24.27 -17.23
CA SER A 146 -2.27 -24.21 -18.68
C SER A 146 -3.24 -25.30 -19.17
N SER A 147 -3.76 -26.16 -18.29
CA SER A 147 -4.86 -27.06 -18.64
C SER A 147 -5.79 -27.31 -17.45
N SER A 148 -7.03 -26.82 -17.58
CA SER A 148 -8.25 -27.23 -16.87
C SER A 148 -8.40 -26.91 -15.36
N ARG A 149 -9.48 -26.19 -15.03
CA ARG A 149 -10.17 -26.23 -13.71
C ARG A 149 -11.26 -27.33 -13.76
N PRO A 150 -11.90 -27.69 -12.63
CA PRO A 150 -11.36 -28.03 -11.31
C PRO A 150 -11.97 -29.36 -10.79
N GLN A 151 -11.37 -30.03 -9.81
CA GLN A 151 -12.12 -30.92 -8.90
C GLN A 151 -11.28 -31.35 -7.67
N THR A 152 -11.99 -31.45 -6.56
CA THR A 152 -11.71 -32.17 -5.29
C THR A 152 -10.65 -31.64 -4.30
N SER A 153 -11.21 -31.08 -3.22
CA SER A 153 -10.62 -30.54 -2.01
C SER A 153 -9.94 -31.56 -1.05
N GLN A 154 -9.43 -32.71 -1.52
CA GLN A 154 -8.94 -33.76 -0.61
C GLN A 154 -7.58 -34.39 -0.93
N MET A 155 -6.92 -34.02 -2.04
CA MET A 155 -5.58 -34.55 -2.39
C MET A 155 -4.43 -33.56 -2.17
N PHE A 156 -4.67 -32.41 -1.54
CA PHE A 156 -3.67 -31.34 -1.42
C PHE A 156 -2.53 -31.65 -0.41
N PHE A 157 -2.65 -32.71 0.40
CA PHE A 157 -1.72 -32.96 1.52
C PHE A 157 -0.64 -34.03 1.26
N LEU A 158 -0.71 -34.81 0.17
CA LEU A 158 0.24 -35.92 -0.09
C LEU A 158 1.25 -35.64 -1.22
N GLY A 159 1.10 -34.53 -1.96
CA GLY A 159 1.94 -34.21 -3.12
C GLY A 159 3.20 -33.37 -2.84
N LEU A 160 3.46 -32.99 -1.58
CA LEU A 160 4.59 -32.12 -1.22
C LEU A 160 5.89 -32.87 -0.91
N GLU A 161 5.88 -34.20 -0.82
CA GLU A 161 7.07 -34.97 -0.46
C GLU A 161 7.98 -35.33 -1.65
N HIS A 162 7.56 -35.13 -2.91
CA HIS A 162 8.31 -35.57 -4.10
C HIS A 162 8.45 -34.47 -5.16
N LEU A 163 8.78 -33.23 -4.78
CA LEU A 163 9.29 -32.25 -5.77
C LEU A 163 10.81 -32.45 -5.96
N PRO A 164 11.29 -32.66 -7.20
CA PRO A 164 12.71 -32.80 -7.47
C PRO A 164 13.47 -31.53 -7.05
N SER A 165 14.66 -31.76 -6.51
CA SER A 165 15.62 -30.83 -5.89
C SER A 165 16.16 -29.70 -6.79
N GLY A 166 15.42 -29.28 -7.81
CA GLY A 166 15.84 -28.33 -8.84
C GLY A 166 15.07 -27.01 -8.90
N VAL A 167 14.06 -26.77 -8.05
CA VAL A 167 13.34 -25.47 -8.00
C VAL A 167 13.92 -24.56 -6.92
N GLY A 168 15.25 -24.53 -6.81
CA GLY A 168 15.94 -23.48 -6.10
C GLY A 168 15.98 -22.23 -6.99
N SER A 169 15.59 -21.08 -6.46
CA SER A 169 16.01 -19.74 -6.91
C SER A 169 15.30 -19.05 -8.09
N LEU A 170 13.96 -19.12 -8.19
CA LEU A 170 13.20 -17.97 -8.70
C LEU A 170 12.69 -17.16 -7.50
N GLN A 171 13.58 -16.37 -6.90
CA GLN A 171 13.25 -15.43 -5.83
C GLN A 171 12.41 -14.30 -6.44
N MET A 172 11.10 -14.52 -6.59
CA MET A 172 10.16 -13.48 -7.02
C MET A 172 10.28 -12.31 -6.04
N ARG A 173 10.76 -11.17 -6.54
CA ARG A 173 11.01 -9.97 -5.73
C ARG A 173 9.66 -9.43 -5.26
N LYS A 174 9.29 -9.74 -4.01
CA LYS A 174 8.04 -9.27 -3.40
C LYS A 174 8.05 -7.73 -3.39
N PRO A 175 6.96 -7.06 -3.80
CA PRO A 175 6.87 -5.60 -3.72
C PRO A 175 7.08 -5.13 -2.28
N SER A 176 7.82 -4.04 -2.09
CA SER A 176 8.11 -3.48 -0.76
C SER A 176 6.83 -3.04 -0.03
N GLU A 177 5.73 -2.90 -0.77
CA GLU A 177 4.44 -2.44 -0.27
C GLU A 177 3.56 -3.54 0.33
N VAL A 178 3.89 -4.82 0.09
CA VAL A 178 3.08 -5.97 0.53
C VAL A 178 2.90 -6.04 2.06
N PRO A 179 3.94 -5.83 2.90
CA PRO A 179 3.76 -5.82 4.34
C PRO A 179 2.80 -4.72 4.82
N ALA A 180 2.79 -3.56 4.16
CA ALA A 180 1.88 -2.47 4.51
C ALA A 180 0.42 -2.82 4.17
N LEU A 181 0.19 -3.58 3.10
CA LEU A 181 -1.14 -4.07 2.72
C LEU A 181 -1.68 -5.06 3.75
N TYR A 182 -0.90 -6.07 4.15
CA TYR A 182 -1.30 -7.02 5.19
C TYR A 182 -1.48 -6.35 6.54
N SER A 183 -0.61 -5.40 6.87
CA SER A 183 -0.80 -4.56 8.04
C SER A 183 -2.18 -3.89 7.99
N ASN A 184 -2.54 -3.19 6.90
CA ASN A 184 -3.83 -2.51 6.77
C ASN A 184 -5.02 -3.48 6.84
N ARG A 185 -4.88 -4.67 6.22
CA ARG A 185 -5.89 -5.73 6.29
C ARG A 185 -6.10 -6.25 7.72
N ALA A 186 -5.02 -6.47 8.47
CA ALA A 186 -5.06 -6.82 9.89
C ALA A 186 -5.77 -5.73 10.72
N ALA A 187 -5.54 -4.44 10.42
CA ALA A 187 -6.23 -3.35 11.10
C ALA A 187 -7.75 -3.36 10.83
N CYS A 188 -8.17 -3.66 9.59
CA CYS A 188 -9.57 -3.85 9.28
C CYS A 188 -10.16 -5.07 10.01
N HIS A 189 -9.47 -6.21 10.01
CA HIS A 189 -9.91 -7.42 10.70
C HIS A 189 -10.08 -7.21 12.22
N LEU A 190 -9.14 -6.50 12.86
CA LEU A 190 -9.23 -6.10 14.27
C LEU A 190 -10.53 -5.34 14.56
N LYS A 191 -10.85 -4.35 13.73
CA LYS A 191 -12.02 -3.49 13.94
C LYS A 191 -13.34 -4.20 13.62
N LEU A 192 -13.30 -5.16 12.70
CA LEU A 192 -14.43 -6.03 12.36
C LEU A 192 -14.56 -7.27 13.28
N LYS A 193 -13.77 -7.37 14.36
CA LYS A 193 -13.73 -8.51 15.30
C LYS A 193 -13.38 -9.87 14.67
N ASN A 194 -12.71 -9.86 13.52
CA ASN A 194 -12.16 -11.06 12.89
C ASN A 194 -10.75 -11.34 13.44
N LEU A 195 -10.65 -11.65 14.73
CA LEU A 195 -9.39 -11.59 15.49
C LEU A 195 -8.35 -12.61 15.02
N HIS A 196 -8.73 -13.86 14.74
CA HIS A 196 -7.81 -14.88 14.24
C HIS A 196 -7.15 -14.47 12.91
N LYS A 197 -7.94 -13.94 11.97
CA LYS A 197 -7.42 -13.42 10.69
C LYS A 197 -6.50 -12.22 10.88
N ALA A 198 -6.77 -11.38 11.89
CA ALA A 198 -5.89 -10.27 12.22
C ALA A 198 -4.53 -10.75 12.75
N VAL A 199 -4.51 -11.82 13.57
CA VAL A 199 -3.26 -12.44 14.05
C VAL A 199 -2.48 -13.06 12.90
N GLU A 200 -3.16 -13.78 12.00
CA GLU A 200 -2.57 -14.41 10.81
C GLU A 200 -1.91 -13.37 9.89
N ASP A 201 -2.66 -12.33 9.50
CA ASP A 201 -2.17 -11.24 8.64
C ASP A 201 -0.99 -10.50 9.27
N ALA A 202 -1.05 -10.24 10.58
CA ALA A 202 0.01 -9.55 11.30
C ALA A 202 1.26 -10.42 11.51
N SER A 203 1.12 -11.74 11.59
CA SER A 203 2.23 -12.68 11.84
C SER A 203 2.83 -13.19 10.53
N GLN A 204 2.13 -14.11 9.86
CA GLN A 204 2.64 -14.90 8.75
C GLN A 204 2.86 -14.08 7.48
N GLN A 205 2.12 -12.97 7.35
CA GLN A 205 2.08 -12.21 6.10
C GLN A 205 2.70 -10.82 6.21
N ALA A 206 2.79 -10.23 7.40
CA ALA A 206 3.47 -8.95 7.61
C ALA A 206 4.85 -9.10 8.25
N LEU A 207 4.96 -9.76 9.42
CA LEU A 207 6.22 -9.84 10.15
C LEU A 207 7.26 -10.71 9.44
N ASP A 208 6.85 -11.85 8.88
CA ASP A 208 7.76 -12.74 8.14
C ASP A 208 8.40 -12.02 6.93
N LEU A 209 7.63 -11.17 6.25
CA LEU A 209 8.11 -10.37 5.12
C LEU A 209 9.05 -9.22 5.54
N LEU A 210 9.09 -8.89 6.82
CA LEU A 210 9.93 -7.84 7.40
C LEU A 210 11.15 -8.44 8.13
N THR A 211 11.50 -9.69 7.84
CA THR A 211 12.76 -10.31 8.30
C THR A 211 13.83 -10.21 7.20
N PRO A 212 15.10 -9.89 7.53
CA PRO A 212 15.63 -9.58 8.86
C PRO A 212 15.21 -8.20 9.40
N PRO A 213 15.29 -7.99 10.72
CA PRO A 213 15.03 -6.70 11.34
C PRO A 213 16.06 -5.65 10.91
N VAL A 214 15.62 -4.57 10.28
CA VAL A 214 16.48 -3.44 9.88
C VAL A 214 15.82 -2.12 10.28
N GLU A 215 16.62 -1.08 10.51
CA GLU A 215 16.10 0.23 10.94
C GLU A 215 15.03 0.78 9.98
N ALA A 216 15.24 0.61 8.67
CA ALA A 216 14.29 1.02 7.63
C ALA A 216 12.90 0.36 7.76
N ASN A 217 12.81 -0.84 8.34
CA ASN A 217 11.56 -1.59 8.48
C ASN A 217 11.02 -1.64 9.92
N ALA A 218 11.74 -1.04 10.88
CA ALA A 218 11.40 -1.05 12.30
C ALA A 218 9.99 -0.52 12.58
N ALA A 219 9.61 0.61 11.95
CA ALA A 219 8.28 1.20 12.14
C ALA A 219 7.15 0.29 11.60
N ALA A 220 7.39 -0.44 10.51
CA ALA A 220 6.41 -1.38 9.95
C ALA A 220 6.25 -2.61 10.85
N ARG A 221 7.37 -3.14 11.34
CA ARG A 221 7.39 -4.25 12.31
C ARG A 221 6.67 -3.87 13.61
N ALA A 222 6.94 -2.68 14.13
CA ALA A 222 6.29 -2.17 15.33
C ALA A 222 4.76 -2.14 15.18
N ARG A 223 4.26 -1.61 14.06
CA ARG A 223 2.82 -1.62 13.76
C ARG A 223 2.24 -3.03 13.67
N ALA A 224 2.94 -3.97 13.04
CA ALA A 224 2.48 -5.35 12.92
C ALA A 224 2.42 -6.06 14.29
N HIS A 225 3.47 -5.92 15.12
CA HIS A 225 3.48 -6.44 16.50
C HIS A 225 2.36 -5.85 17.35
N VAL A 226 2.12 -4.53 17.30
CA VAL A 226 1.03 -3.89 18.05
C VAL A 226 -0.34 -4.42 17.61
N ARG A 227 -0.57 -4.58 16.30
CA ARG A 227 -1.83 -5.13 15.76
C ARG A 227 -2.03 -6.57 16.21
N ARG A 228 -0.97 -7.39 16.14
CA ARG A 228 -0.98 -8.78 16.62
C ARG A 228 -1.27 -8.87 18.13
N GLY A 229 -0.56 -8.10 18.94
CA GLY A 229 -0.77 -8.05 20.40
C GLY A 229 -2.18 -7.60 20.75
N SER A 230 -2.72 -6.58 20.07
CA SER A 230 -4.10 -6.14 20.28
C SER A 230 -5.13 -7.23 19.94
N ALA A 231 -4.90 -8.01 18.88
CA ALA A 231 -5.77 -9.12 18.52
C ALA A 231 -5.71 -10.25 19.57
N LEU A 232 -4.50 -10.61 20.01
CA LEU A 232 -4.28 -11.65 21.02
C LEU A 232 -4.87 -11.29 22.38
N CYS A 233 -4.74 -10.02 22.81
CA CYS A 233 -5.37 -9.54 24.03
C CYS A 233 -6.91 -9.63 23.97
N GLN A 234 -7.52 -9.35 22.81
CA GLN A 234 -8.96 -9.51 22.64
C GLN A 234 -9.40 -10.99 22.58
N LEU A 235 -8.51 -11.88 22.13
CA LEU A 235 -8.70 -13.34 22.19
C LEU A 235 -8.38 -13.95 23.56
N GLN A 236 -7.99 -13.15 24.55
CA GLN A 236 -7.55 -13.61 25.88
C GLN A 236 -6.31 -14.53 25.84
N LEU A 237 -5.53 -14.49 24.76
CA LEU A 237 -4.27 -15.24 24.59
C LEU A 237 -3.09 -14.41 25.12
N TYR A 238 -3.12 -14.09 26.42
CA TYR A 238 -2.19 -13.14 27.03
C TYR A 238 -0.72 -13.58 27.01
N ALA A 239 -0.45 -14.88 27.12
CA ALA A 239 0.91 -15.42 27.07
C ALA A 239 1.56 -15.18 25.70
N GLU A 240 0.83 -15.46 24.63
CA GLU A 240 1.26 -15.16 23.26
C GLU A 240 1.39 -13.66 23.02
N GLY A 241 0.43 -12.88 23.55
CA GLY A 241 0.46 -11.41 23.51
C GLY A 241 1.72 -10.83 24.17
N LEU A 242 2.08 -11.30 25.36
CA LEU A 242 3.30 -10.88 26.06
C LEU A 242 4.55 -11.23 25.24
N SER A 243 4.59 -12.44 24.65
CA SER A 243 5.69 -12.86 23.76
C SER A 243 5.83 -11.95 22.54
N THR A 244 4.75 -11.32 22.05
CA THR A 244 4.86 -10.37 20.93
C THR A 244 5.48 -9.05 21.34
N CYS A 245 5.18 -8.58 22.56
CA CYS A 245 5.71 -7.34 23.08
C CYS A 245 7.21 -7.46 23.38
N THR A 246 7.68 -8.61 23.86
CA THR A 246 9.11 -8.82 24.15
C THR A 246 9.96 -8.94 22.89
N ARG A 247 9.38 -9.34 21.76
CA ARG A 247 10.05 -9.40 20.44
C ARG A 247 10.17 -8.04 19.74
N LEU A 248 9.54 -6.99 20.28
CA LEU A 248 9.82 -5.60 19.89
C LEU A 248 11.18 -5.17 20.46
N GLN A 249 12.26 -5.79 20.00
CA GLN A 249 13.58 -5.29 20.33
C GLN A 249 13.86 -4.01 19.52
N PRO A 250 14.38 -2.94 20.16
CA PRO A 250 14.91 -1.80 19.43
C PRO A 250 16.01 -2.30 18.46
N CYS A 251 16.10 -1.70 17.28
CA CYS A 251 17.21 -1.97 16.37
C CYS A 251 18.47 -1.34 16.97
N VAL A 252 19.08 -2.01 17.95
CA VAL A 252 20.33 -1.52 18.57
C VAL A 252 21.46 -1.89 17.62
N HIS A 253 22.11 -0.90 17.02
CA HIS A 253 23.45 -1.14 16.47
C HIS A 253 24.38 -1.45 17.64
N PRO A 254 25.23 -2.50 17.56
CA PRO A 254 26.36 -2.57 18.47
C PRO A 254 27.16 -1.28 18.25
N LEU A 255 27.24 -0.45 19.30
CA LEU A 255 28.12 0.70 19.33
C LEU A 255 29.54 0.14 19.18
N THR A 256 30.10 0.24 17.98
CA THR A 256 31.52 0.05 17.69
C THR A 256 32.28 1.31 18.06
#